data_AF-A0A8S1QE29-F1
#
_entry.id   AF-A0A8S1QE29-F1
#
_cell.length_a   1.000
_cell.length_b   1.000
_cell.length_c   1.000
_cell.angle_alpha   90.00
_cell.angle_beta   90.00
_cell.angle_gamma   90.00
#
_symmetry.space_group_name_H-M   'P 1'
#
loop_
_entity.id
_entity.type
_entity.pdbx_description
1 polymer ?
#
loop_
_entity_poly.entity_id
_entity_poly.type
_entity_poly.pdbx_seq_one_letter_code
_entity_poly.pdbx_strand_id
1 'polypeptide(L)'
;MKVKFIQNQISINIWGNLQKTNEYKEIHHILNKYYIIYLLLIYLQKLKPLHHIQDIYYRKAKEDQFRARSAYKLLQIDDSFQIFRQVERAIDLCAAPGSWSQVLVKKLTEKNFLPSESCRIVSVDLQEMAPLDHVTQIQGDITKKATVDEILKKFNNQRADIIVCDGAPDVTGFHDIDYYIQSQLIVAALNICLMTLRDNGIFVAKIFKGSDIKLLYSQFKLFFNQVYFMKPKSSRASSVEYFIICLQYTPKIQTQDFHLYTFLKEIEQAEKQKQETIDQEIEKEQSKYYKFITCGDLSGFDEN
;
A
#
# COMPACT_ATOMS: atom_id res chain seq x y z
N MET A 1 -44.25 -51.29 13.44
CA MET A 1 -45.41 -50.38 13.21
C MET A 1 -46.49 -50.50 14.31
N LYS A 2 -46.10 -50.59 15.60
CA LYS A 2 -47.05 -50.65 16.74
C LYS A 2 -46.66 -49.78 17.96
N VAL A 3 -45.56 -49.01 17.90
CA VAL A 3 -45.15 -48.07 18.97
C VAL A 3 -45.50 -46.60 18.62
N LYS A 4 -45.73 -46.27 17.34
CA LYS A 4 -46.13 -44.91 16.91
C LYS A 4 -47.60 -44.56 17.16
N PHE A 5 -48.45 -45.52 17.55
CA PHE A 5 -49.89 -45.26 17.70
C PHE A 5 -50.27 -44.79 19.12
N ILE A 6 -49.45 -45.08 20.14
CA ILE A 6 -49.75 -44.72 21.54
C ILE A 6 -49.19 -43.32 21.92
N GLN A 7 -48.10 -42.86 21.29
CA GLN A 7 -47.62 -41.48 21.46
C GLN A 7 -48.58 -40.44 20.84
N ASN A 8 -49.28 -40.78 19.76
CA ASN A 8 -50.12 -39.82 19.04
C ASN A 8 -51.45 -39.51 19.75
N GLN A 9 -51.95 -40.36 20.65
CA GLN A 9 -53.16 -40.06 21.43
C GLN A 9 -52.89 -39.22 22.68
N ILE A 10 -51.68 -39.25 23.24
CA ILE A 10 -51.32 -38.43 24.42
C ILE A 10 -50.92 -37.00 24.00
N SER A 11 -50.28 -36.83 22.84
CA SER A 11 -49.90 -35.49 22.33
C SER A 11 -51.10 -34.64 21.89
N ILE A 12 -52.18 -35.25 21.37
CA ILE A 12 -53.36 -34.51 20.88
C ILE A 12 -54.17 -33.92 22.03
N ASN A 13 -54.28 -34.62 23.17
CA ASN A 13 -55.07 -34.13 24.32
C ASN A 13 -54.36 -33.06 25.16
N ILE A 14 -53.01 -33.00 25.12
CA ILE A 14 -52.24 -31.94 25.80
C ILE A 14 -52.19 -30.67 24.92
N TRP A 15 -52.02 -30.81 23.60
CA TRP A 15 -51.98 -29.65 22.69
C TRP A 15 -53.36 -29.03 22.41
N GLY A 16 -54.45 -29.81 22.43
CA GLY A 16 -55.81 -29.30 22.22
C GLY A 16 -56.31 -28.38 23.34
N ASN A 17 -55.84 -28.56 24.58
CA ASN A 17 -56.22 -27.71 25.72
C ASN A 17 -55.34 -26.47 25.89
N LEU A 18 -54.11 -26.47 25.36
CA LEU A 18 -53.20 -25.32 25.40
C LEU A 18 -53.56 -24.23 24.38
N GLN A 19 -54.25 -24.56 23.28
CA GLN A 19 -54.64 -23.58 22.25
C GLN A 19 -55.68 -22.53 22.70
N LYS A 20 -56.26 -22.65 23.89
CA LYS A 20 -57.31 -21.74 24.40
C LYS A 20 -56.83 -20.73 25.45
N THR A 21 -55.55 -20.71 25.83
CA THR A 21 -55.03 -19.74 26.79
C THR A 21 -54.24 -18.63 26.10
N ASN A 22 -54.28 -17.42 26.66
CA ASN A 22 -53.48 -16.28 26.16
C ASN A 22 -51.98 -16.58 26.18
N GLU A 23 -51.52 -17.45 27.09
CA GLU A 23 -50.14 -17.93 27.17
C GLU A 23 -49.67 -18.65 25.89
N TYR A 24 -50.54 -19.41 25.21
CA TYR A 24 -50.17 -20.06 23.95
C TYR A 24 -49.93 -19.06 22.83
N LYS A 25 -50.73 -17.98 22.76
CA LYS A 25 -50.51 -16.91 21.78
C LYS A 25 -49.21 -16.17 22.05
N GLU A 26 -48.88 -15.94 23.32
CA GLU A 26 -47.60 -15.34 23.73
C GLU A 26 -46.41 -16.22 23.40
N ILE A 27 -46.45 -17.50 23.78
CA ILE A 27 -45.38 -18.47 23.49
C ILE A 27 -45.22 -18.65 21.98
N HIS A 28 -46.31 -18.74 21.22
CA HIS A 28 -46.28 -18.85 19.77
C HIS A 28 -45.74 -17.58 19.10
N HIS A 29 -46.04 -16.39 19.63
CA HIS A 29 -45.49 -15.14 19.14
C HIS A 29 -43.98 -15.02 19.41
N ILE A 30 -43.55 -15.43 20.62
CA ILE A 30 -42.15 -15.47 21.03
C ILE A 30 -41.36 -16.45 20.17
N LEU A 31 -41.88 -17.67 19.98
CA LEU A 31 -41.24 -18.70 19.14
C LEU A 31 -41.15 -18.25 17.67
N ASN A 32 -42.18 -17.61 17.11
CA ASN A 32 -42.11 -17.04 15.76
C ASN A 32 -41.08 -15.90 15.67
N LYS A 33 -41.00 -15.03 16.67
CA LYS A 33 -40.01 -13.95 16.69
C LYS A 33 -38.59 -14.50 16.71
N TYR A 34 -38.31 -15.50 17.55
CA TYR A 34 -36.99 -16.14 17.60
C TYR A 34 -36.71 -16.99 16.35
N TYR A 35 -37.71 -17.63 15.76
CA TYR A 35 -37.57 -18.36 14.51
C TYR A 35 -37.26 -17.43 13.33
N ILE A 36 -37.90 -16.26 13.27
CA ILE A 36 -37.59 -15.21 12.29
C ILE A 36 -36.17 -14.69 12.50
N ILE A 37 -35.75 -14.41 13.74
CA ILE A 37 -34.37 -13.99 14.03
C ILE A 37 -33.36 -15.08 13.64
N TYR A 38 -33.65 -16.35 13.94
CA TYR A 38 -32.81 -17.48 13.58
C TYR A 38 -32.69 -17.66 12.06
N LEU A 39 -33.80 -17.56 11.32
CA LEU A 39 -33.80 -17.56 9.86
C LEU A 39 -33.07 -16.35 9.29
N LEU A 40 -33.21 -15.17 9.90
CA LEU A 40 -32.48 -13.96 9.52
C LEU A 40 -30.97 -14.13 9.76
N LEU A 41 -30.56 -14.74 10.87
CA LEU A 41 -29.16 -15.04 11.18
C LEU A 41 -28.58 -16.07 10.20
N ILE A 42 -29.33 -17.12 9.84
CA ILE A 42 -28.93 -18.07 8.79
C ILE A 42 -28.85 -17.36 7.43
N TYR A 43 -29.80 -16.48 7.13
CA TYR A 43 -29.81 -15.70 5.89
C TYR A 43 -28.62 -14.74 5.85
N LEU A 44 -28.30 -14.05 6.95
CA LEU A 44 -27.12 -13.20 7.11
C LEU A 44 -25.81 -14.00 7.00
N GLN A 45 -25.77 -15.23 7.49
CA GLN A 45 -24.63 -16.14 7.27
C GLN A 45 -24.52 -16.64 5.83
N LYS A 46 -25.64 -16.70 5.09
CA LYS A 46 -25.69 -17.07 3.66
C LYS A 46 -25.52 -15.89 2.72
N LEU A 47 -25.70 -14.67 3.19
CA LEU A 47 -25.36 -13.46 2.46
C LEU A 47 -23.84 -13.43 2.31
N LYS A 48 -23.35 -13.81 1.13
CA LYS A 48 -21.97 -13.54 0.75
C LYS A 48 -21.75 -12.03 0.90
N PRO A 49 -20.72 -11.59 1.64
CA PRO A 49 -20.39 -10.18 1.67
C PRO A 49 -20.16 -9.70 0.23
N LEU A 50 -20.67 -8.53 -0.12
CA LEU A 50 -20.49 -7.87 -1.41
C LEU A 50 -19.00 -7.54 -1.62
N HIS A 51 -18.18 -8.55 -1.90
CA HIS A 51 -16.75 -8.43 -2.22
C HIS A 51 -16.52 -8.22 -3.72
N HIS A 52 -17.40 -7.53 -4.42
CA HIS A 52 -17.32 -7.51 -5.89
C HIS A 52 -16.21 -6.59 -6.46
N ILE A 53 -15.77 -5.56 -5.73
CA ILE A 53 -14.73 -4.62 -6.20
C ILE A 53 -13.31 -5.06 -5.77
N GLN A 54 -13.17 -5.81 -4.66
CA GLN A 54 -11.86 -6.10 -4.06
C GLN A 54 -10.97 -7.05 -4.89
N ASP A 55 -11.51 -7.67 -5.95
CA ASP A 55 -10.91 -8.82 -6.62
C ASP A 55 -10.65 -8.63 -8.13
N ILE A 56 -10.80 -7.43 -8.69
CA ILE A 56 -10.47 -7.22 -10.13
C ILE A 56 -8.95 -7.31 -10.32
N TYR A 57 -8.17 -6.56 -9.55
CA TYR A 57 -6.72 -6.52 -9.70
C TYR A 57 -6.02 -7.79 -9.19
N TYR A 58 -6.65 -8.55 -8.30
CA TYR A 58 -6.11 -9.85 -7.88
C TYR A 58 -6.32 -10.91 -8.96
N ARG A 59 -7.53 -11.01 -9.54
CA ARG A 59 -7.76 -11.87 -10.72
C ARG A 59 -6.86 -11.50 -11.89
N LYS A 60 -6.81 -10.21 -12.23
CA LYS A 60 -5.91 -9.70 -13.26
C LYS A 60 -4.44 -10.00 -12.99
N ALA A 61 -3.98 -9.87 -11.75
CA ALA A 61 -2.60 -10.21 -11.40
C ALA A 61 -2.32 -11.70 -11.61
N LYS A 62 -3.26 -12.59 -11.30
CA LYS A 62 -3.13 -14.02 -11.61
C LYS A 62 -3.11 -14.29 -13.12
N GLU A 63 -3.99 -13.65 -13.87
CA GLU A 63 -4.06 -13.76 -15.34
C GLU A 63 -2.73 -13.32 -15.99
N ASP A 64 -2.18 -12.19 -15.53
CA ASP A 64 -0.90 -11.63 -15.98
C ASP A 64 0.32 -12.28 -15.32
N GLN A 65 0.12 -13.29 -14.46
CA GLN A 65 1.18 -14.00 -13.72
C GLN A 65 2.06 -13.12 -12.82
N PHE A 66 1.51 -12.01 -12.33
CA PHE A 66 2.11 -11.24 -11.24
C PHE A 66 1.89 -11.94 -9.89
N ARG A 67 2.93 -11.94 -9.05
CA ARG A 67 2.91 -12.52 -7.70
C ARG A 67 1.92 -11.84 -6.75
N ALA A 68 1.62 -10.56 -6.99
CA ALA A 68 0.66 -9.82 -6.20
C ALA A 68 -0.05 -8.73 -7.01
N ARG A 69 -1.26 -8.36 -6.55
CA ARG A 69 -2.06 -7.28 -7.14
C ARG A 69 -1.38 -5.90 -7.07
N SER A 70 -0.39 -5.73 -6.19
CA SER A 70 0.37 -4.47 -6.05
C SER A 70 1.20 -4.14 -7.30
N ALA A 71 1.50 -5.10 -8.18
CA ALA A 71 2.10 -4.84 -9.50
C ALA A 71 1.35 -3.74 -10.27
N TYR A 72 0.01 -3.75 -10.21
CA TYR A 72 -0.84 -2.76 -10.88
C TYR A 72 -0.70 -1.34 -10.33
N LYS A 73 -0.22 -1.17 -9.09
CA LYS A 73 0.04 0.16 -8.52
C LYS A 73 1.20 0.81 -9.27
N LEU A 74 2.31 0.08 -9.44
CA LEU A 74 3.49 0.56 -10.14
C LEU A 74 3.21 0.80 -11.63
N LEU A 75 2.47 -0.10 -12.28
CA LEU A 75 2.04 0.08 -13.67
C LEU A 75 1.21 1.37 -13.83
N GLN A 76 0.26 1.64 -12.94
CA GLN A 76 -0.57 2.84 -12.99
C GLN A 76 0.22 4.12 -12.69
N ILE A 77 1.21 4.05 -11.81
CA ILE A 77 2.14 5.16 -11.58
C ILE A 77 2.95 5.43 -12.86
N ASP A 78 3.45 4.39 -13.53
CA ASP A 78 4.16 4.53 -14.81
C ASP A 78 3.26 5.11 -15.91
N ASP A 79 2.00 4.68 -16.02
CA ASP A 79 1.07 5.25 -17.00
C ASP A 79 0.92 6.77 -16.81
N SER A 80 0.93 7.24 -15.57
CA SER A 80 0.71 8.65 -15.21
C SER A 80 1.95 9.52 -15.35
N PHE A 81 3.13 8.98 -15.03
CA PHE A 81 4.38 9.74 -14.90
C PHE A 81 5.48 9.32 -15.87
N GLN A 82 5.28 8.23 -16.63
CA GLN A 82 6.23 7.67 -17.58
C GLN A 82 7.59 7.38 -16.93
N ILE A 83 7.57 6.84 -15.70
CA ILE A 83 8.77 6.69 -14.84
C ILE A 83 9.82 5.77 -15.44
N PHE A 84 9.45 4.85 -16.35
CA PHE A 84 10.42 3.94 -16.95
C PHE A 84 11.11 4.49 -18.20
N ARG A 85 10.78 5.70 -18.70
CA ARG A 85 11.23 6.19 -20.03
C ARG A 85 12.75 6.11 -20.26
N GLN A 86 13.56 6.47 -19.27
CA GLN A 86 15.03 6.51 -19.34
C GLN A 86 15.68 5.77 -18.16
N VAL A 87 15.16 4.58 -17.85
CA VAL A 87 15.64 3.73 -16.78
C VAL A 87 16.37 2.53 -17.36
N GLU A 88 17.54 2.25 -16.82
CA GLU A 88 18.35 1.07 -17.11
C GLU A 88 18.69 0.27 -15.86
N ARG A 89 18.87 0.94 -14.71
CA ARG A 89 19.17 0.35 -13.41
C ARG A 89 18.07 0.71 -12.41
N ALA A 90 17.51 -0.30 -11.76
CA ALA A 90 16.43 -0.14 -10.79
C ALA A 90 16.75 -0.84 -9.46
N ILE A 91 16.39 -0.20 -8.35
CA ILE A 91 16.37 -0.84 -7.03
C ILE A 91 14.92 -1.00 -6.58
N ASP A 92 14.54 -2.19 -6.14
CA ASP A 92 13.25 -2.49 -5.51
C ASP A 92 13.49 -2.75 -4.02
N LEU A 93 13.04 -1.84 -3.14
CA LEU A 93 13.20 -1.94 -1.70
C LEU A 93 11.93 -2.51 -1.06
N CYS A 94 12.11 -3.36 -0.04
CA CYS A 94 11.01 -4.11 0.58
C CYS A 94 10.23 -4.89 -0.48
N ALA A 95 10.98 -5.59 -1.33
CA ALA A 95 10.48 -6.14 -2.58
C ALA A 95 9.57 -7.36 -2.41
N ALA A 96 9.63 -8.09 -1.30
CA ALA A 96 8.88 -9.35 -1.13
C ALA A 96 7.36 -9.12 -1.28
N PRO A 97 6.63 -9.94 -2.07
CA PRO A 97 7.06 -11.19 -2.71
C PRO A 97 7.67 -11.03 -4.12
N GLY A 98 7.87 -9.82 -4.62
CA GLY A 98 8.56 -9.53 -5.89
C GLY A 98 7.69 -9.02 -7.01
N SER A 99 6.46 -8.58 -6.71
CA SER A 99 5.52 -8.14 -7.74
C SER A 99 5.98 -6.86 -8.47
N TRP A 100 6.65 -5.93 -7.77
CA TRP A 100 7.24 -4.74 -8.38
C TRP A 100 8.50 -5.08 -9.16
N SER A 101 9.34 -5.98 -8.64
CA SER A 101 10.46 -6.56 -9.37
C SER A 101 10.04 -7.19 -10.70
N GLN A 102 8.91 -7.91 -10.77
CA GLN A 102 8.37 -8.44 -12.03
C GLN A 102 7.98 -7.33 -13.01
N VAL A 103 7.38 -6.24 -12.53
CA VAL A 103 7.07 -5.07 -13.37
C VAL A 103 8.35 -4.43 -13.91
N LEU A 104 9.39 -4.29 -13.08
CA LEU A 104 10.70 -3.78 -13.49
C LEU A 104 11.31 -4.64 -14.60
N VAL A 105 11.34 -5.98 -14.42
CA VAL A 105 11.85 -6.91 -15.45
C VAL A 105 11.11 -6.72 -16.77
N LYS A 106 9.78 -6.70 -16.73
CA LYS A 106 8.94 -6.54 -17.93
C LYS A 106 9.24 -5.21 -18.64
N LYS A 107 9.20 -4.09 -17.91
CA LYS A 107 9.36 -2.74 -18.47
C LYS A 107 10.78 -2.44 -18.97
N LEU A 108 11.81 -3.03 -18.35
CA LEU A 108 13.20 -2.83 -18.76
C LEU A 108 13.61 -3.78 -19.90
N THR A 109 13.00 -4.96 -19.99
CA THR A 109 13.25 -5.93 -21.06
C THR A 109 12.54 -5.57 -22.38
N GLU A 110 11.29 -5.07 -22.32
CA GLU A 110 10.49 -4.68 -23.50
C GLU A 110 11.19 -3.64 -24.41
N LYS A 111 12.19 -2.91 -23.88
CA LYS A 111 12.88 -1.85 -24.61
C LYS A 111 14.06 -2.31 -25.48
N ASN A 112 14.22 -3.61 -25.73
CA ASN A 112 15.29 -4.20 -26.55
C ASN A 112 16.73 -3.84 -26.11
N PHE A 113 16.92 -3.34 -24.89
CA PHE A 113 18.23 -2.99 -24.33
C PHE A 113 18.95 -4.19 -23.70
N LEU A 114 18.81 -5.42 -24.20
CA LEU A 114 19.55 -6.56 -23.66
C LEU A 114 20.89 -6.77 -24.40
N PRO A 115 22.02 -6.14 -24.01
CA PRO A 115 23.27 -6.87 -23.93
C PRO A 115 23.23 -7.79 -22.70
N SER A 116 23.67 -9.02 -22.91
CA SER A 116 23.38 -10.20 -22.09
C SER A 116 24.10 -10.31 -20.73
N GLU A 117 24.71 -9.25 -20.17
CA GLU A 117 25.72 -9.46 -19.11
C GLU A 117 25.70 -8.53 -17.87
N SER A 118 25.02 -7.38 -17.87
CA SER A 118 25.05 -6.47 -16.71
C SER A 118 23.81 -6.58 -15.82
N CYS A 119 24.04 -6.66 -14.50
CA CYS A 119 22.96 -6.63 -13.49
C CYS A 119 22.25 -5.28 -13.53
N ARG A 120 20.95 -5.29 -13.88
CA ARG A 120 20.12 -4.08 -14.02
C ARG A 120 19.12 -3.87 -12.89
N ILE A 121 18.72 -4.94 -12.20
CA ILE A 121 17.72 -4.85 -11.14
C ILE A 121 18.29 -5.48 -9.88
N VAL A 122 18.26 -4.74 -8.79
CA VAL A 122 18.59 -5.24 -7.45
C VAL A 122 17.36 -5.09 -6.57
N SER A 123 16.90 -6.21 -6.01
CA SER A 123 15.76 -6.23 -5.09
C SER A 123 16.23 -6.56 -3.69
N VAL A 124 15.76 -5.81 -2.70
CA VAL A 124 16.17 -5.93 -1.30
C VAL A 124 14.95 -6.16 -0.43
N ASP A 125 15.00 -7.19 0.40
CA ASP A 125 14.00 -7.42 1.45
C ASP A 125 14.63 -8.15 2.63
N LEU A 126 14.03 -8.04 3.82
CA LEU A 126 14.39 -8.86 4.97
C LEU A 126 13.94 -10.32 4.77
N GLN A 127 12.82 -10.52 4.08
CA GLN A 127 12.25 -11.82 3.77
C GLN A 127 12.89 -12.40 2.51
N GLU A 128 13.08 -13.72 2.51
CA GLU A 128 13.49 -14.42 1.31
C GLU A 128 12.38 -14.35 0.25
N MET A 129 12.79 -14.15 -1.01
CA MET A 129 11.90 -14.03 -2.14
C MET A 129 12.22 -15.12 -3.16
N ALA A 130 11.19 -15.75 -3.73
CA ALA A 130 11.40 -16.74 -4.78
C ALA A 130 12.22 -16.13 -5.94
N PRO A 131 13.16 -16.88 -6.55
CA PRO A 131 14.03 -16.36 -7.63
C PRO A 131 13.26 -15.70 -8.76
N LEU A 132 13.82 -14.63 -9.32
CA LEU A 132 13.30 -13.92 -10.49
C LEU A 132 14.44 -13.74 -11.50
N ASP A 133 14.20 -14.15 -12.74
CA ASP A 133 15.17 -13.96 -13.81
C ASP A 133 15.47 -12.46 -14.01
N HIS A 134 16.74 -12.16 -14.30
CA HIS A 134 17.25 -10.79 -14.48
C HIS A 134 17.21 -9.88 -13.24
N VAL A 135 16.90 -10.43 -12.06
CA VAL A 135 16.88 -9.71 -10.78
C VAL A 135 17.94 -10.30 -9.86
N THR A 136 18.86 -9.45 -9.36
CA THR A 136 19.70 -9.82 -8.24
C THR A 136 18.94 -9.56 -6.94
N GLN A 137 18.73 -10.61 -6.15
CA GLN A 137 18.02 -10.52 -4.88
C GLN A 137 19.03 -10.47 -3.72
N ILE A 138 18.86 -9.49 -2.84
CA ILE A 138 19.63 -9.33 -1.61
C ILE A 138 18.67 -9.51 -0.44
N GLN A 139 18.95 -10.48 0.42
CA GLN A 139 18.28 -10.56 1.71
C GLN A 139 18.99 -9.63 2.69
N GLY A 140 18.40 -8.46 2.98
CA GLY A 140 19.10 -7.40 3.70
C GLY A 140 18.17 -6.40 4.37
N ASP A 141 18.69 -5.78 5.42
CA ASP A 141 18.02 -4.73 6.17
C ASP A 141 18.37 -3.35 5.58
N ILE A 142 17.38 -2.66 5.01
CA ILE A 142 17.59 -1.36 4.37
C ILE A 142 18.07 -0.25 5.32
N THR A 143 18.03 -0.48 6.64
CA THR A 143 18.59 0.43 7.65
C THR A 143 20.09 0.25 7.86
N LYS A 144 20.73 -0.74 7.23
CA LYS A 144 22.16 -1.05 7.41
C LYS A 144 23.00 -0.56 6.24
N LYS A 145 24.15 0.05 6.56
CA LYS A 145 25.14 0.44 5.55
C LYS A 145 25.62 -0.74 4.70
N ALA A 146 25.73 -1.93 5.29
CA ALA A 146 26.14 -3.15 4.58
C ALA A 146 25.25 -3.44 3.36
N THR A 147 23.95 -3.19 3.47
CA THR A 147 23.00 -3.38 2.36
C THR A 147 23.25 -2.37 1.23
N VAL A 148 23.58 -1.11 1.56
CA VAL A 148 23.98 -0.10 0.56
C VAL A 148 25.26 -0.53 -0.17
N ASP A 149 26.27 -0.98 0.58
CA ASP A 149 27.54 -1.42 0.01
C ASP A 149 27.36 -2.63 -0.90
N GLU A 150 26.46 -3.56 -0.54
CA GLU A 150 26.12 -4.71 -1.37
C GLU A 150 25.39 -4.29 -2.65
N ILE A 151 24.39 -3.40 -2.57
CA ILE A 151 23.70 -2.86 -3.75
C ILE A 151 24.72 -2.24 -4.73
N LEU A 152 25.59 -1.36 -4.24
CA LEU A 152 26.59 -0.69 -5.07
C LEU A 152 27.56 -1.70 -5.70
N LYS A 153 27.99 -2.71 -4.94
CA LYS A 153 28.82 -3.80 -5.47
C LYS A 153 28.13 -4.53 -6.62
N LYS A 154 26.83 -4.83 -6.52
CA LYS A 154 26.07 -5.50 -7.59
C LYS A 154 25.94 -4.64 -8.85
N PHE A 155 25.95 -3.31 -8.71
CA PHE A 155 25.96 -2.38 -9.83
C PHE A 155 27.35 -1.93 -10.28
N ASN A 156 28.43 -2.57 -9.84
CA ASN A 156 29.80 -2.15 -10.15
C ASN A 156 30.05 -0.66 -9.82
N ASN A 157 29.54 -0.20 -8.67
CA ASN A 157 29.56 1.18 -8.19
C ASN A 157 28.81 2.20 -9.07
N GLN A 158 27.99 1.74 -10.02
CA GLN A 158 27.07 2.62 -10.73
C GLN A 158 25.83 2.92 -9.89
N ARG A 159 25.30 4.12 -10.05
CA ARG A 159 24.08 4.58 -9.38
C ARG A 159 22.82 4.12 -10.13
N ALA A 160 21.75 3.88 -9.40
CA ALA A 160 20.44 3.50 -9.94
C ALA A 160 19.74 4.70 -10.59
N ASP A 161 18.94 4.44 -11.62
CA ASP A 161 18.12 5.45 -12.30
C ASP A 161 16.77 5.62 -11.62
N ILE A 162 16.24 4.53 -11.06
CA ILE A 162 15.01 4.52 -10.28
C ILE A 162 15.15 3.68 -9.02
N ILE A 163 14.52 4.12 -7.94
CA ILE A 163 14.34 3.36 -6.72
C ILE A 163 12.84 3.32 -6.41
N VAL A 164 12.32 2.13 -6.17
CA VAL A 164 10.91 1.90 -5.85
C VAL A 164 10.79 1.18 -4.50
N CYS A 165 9.76 1.50 -3.72
CA CYS A 165 9.51 0.87 -2.42
C CYS A 165 8.01 0.72 -2.15
N ASP A 166 7.47 -0.51 -2.21
CA ASP A 166 6.07 -0.80 -1.83
C ASP A 166 5.98 -1.34 -0.38
N GLY A 167 7.03 -1.18 0.42
CA GLY A 167 7.08 -1.65 1.80
C GLY A 167 5.99 -1.03 2.67
N ALA A 168 5.38 -1.88 3.51
CA ALA A 168 4.47 -1.46 4.56
C ALA A 168 4.69 -2.35 5.80
N PRO A 169 4.54 -1.82 7.02
CA PRO A 169 4.52 -2.63 8.21
C PRO A 169 3.25 -3.48 8.26
N ASP A 170 3.28 -4.52 9.09
CA ASP A 170 2.06 -5.20 9.51
C ASP A 170 1.15 -4.20 10.23
N VAL A 171 -0.06 -4.05 9.70
CA VAL A 171 -1.04 -3.08 10.22
C VAL A 171 -1.54 -3.58 11.57
N THR A 172 -1.22 -2.83 12.62
CA THR A 172 -1.60 -3.17 14.00
C THR A 172 -3.05 -2.79 14.31
N GLY A 173 -3.61 -1.86 13.53
CA GLY A 173 -4.93 -1.26 13.77
C GLY A 173 -4.85 0.00 14.63
N PHE A 174 -3.70 0.28 15.24
CA PHE A 174 -3.40 1.55 15.90
C PHE A 174 -2.77 2.50 14.90
N HIS A 175 -3.59 3.34 14.29
CA HIS A 175 -3.19 4.18 13.17
C HIS A 175 -1.93 5.00 13.44
N ASP A 176 -1.79 5.62 14.62
CA ASP A 176 -0.62 6.44 14.96
C ASP A 176 0.70 5.65 14.93
N ILE A 177 0.67 4.40 15.41
CA ILE A 177 1.83 3.51 15.39
C ILE A 177 2.12 3.08 13.95
N ASP A 178 1.09 2.71 13.19
CA ASP A 178 1.23 2.29 11.79
C ASP A 178 1.81 3.43 10.93
N TYR A 179 1.36 4.68 11.14
CA TYR A 179 1.90 5.87 10.49
C TYR A 179 3.36 6.11 10.86
N TYR A 180 3.70 6.01 12.15
CA TYR A 180 5.07 6.20 12.62
C TYR A 180 6.03 5.19 12.01
N ILE A 181 5.66 3.90 12.02
CA ILE A 181 6.50 2.84 11.45
C ILE A 181 6.63 3.01 9.93
N GLN A 182 5.56 3.34 9.23
CA GLN A 182 5.63 3.65 7.79
C GLN A 182 6.59 4.84 7.52
N SER A 183 6.55 5.87 8.36
CA SER A 183 7.47 7.02 8.26
C SER A 183 8.92 6.60 8.43
N GLN A 184 9.23 5.74 9.43
CA GLN A 184 10.59 5.20 9.60
C GLN A 184 11.06 4.43 8.37
N LEU A 185 10.17 3.64 7.75
CA LEU A 185 10.48 2.89 6.54
C LEU A 185 10.81 3.80 5.36
N ILE A 186 10.07 4.90 5.21
CA ILE A 186 10.32 5.91 4.17
C ILE A 186 11.67 6.60 4.39
N VAL A 187 12.02 6.94 5.64
CA VAL A 187 13.32 7.55 5.96
C VAL A 187 14.46 6.57 5.64
N ALA A 188 14.32 5.29 5.99
CA ALA A 188 15.32 4.27 5.65
C ALA A 188 15.47 4.10 4.13
N ALA A 189 14.36 4.07 3.39
CA ALA A 189 14.39 4.03 1.92
C ALA A 189 15.03 5.28 1.30
N LEU A 190 14.75 6.46 1.86
CA LEU A 190 15.36 7.72 1.43
C LEU A 190 16.88 7.71 1.71
N ASN A 191 17.35 7.14 2.82
CA ASN A 191 18.78 6.99 3.09
C ASN A 191 19.49 6.18 2.00
N ILE A 192 18.92 5.03 1.60
CA ILE A 192 19.46 4.26 0.46
C ILE A 192 19.44 5.13 -0.80
N CYS A 193 18.36 5.87 -1.04
CA CYS A 193 18.23 6.75 -2.18
C CYS A 193 19.35 7.80 -2.27
N LEU A 194 19.68 8.48 -1.17
CA LEU A 194 20.73 9.50 -1.16
C LEU A 194 22.11 8.92 -1.54
N MET A 195 22.37 7.67 -1.19
CA MET A 195 23.66 7.03 -1.44
C MET A 195 23.74 6.35 -2.82
N THR A 196 22.61 5.89 -3.37
CA THR A 196 22.60 4.98 -4.53
C THR A 196 21.89 5.53 -5.76
N LEU A 197 21.06 6.57 -5.64
CA LEU A 197 20.35 7.16 -6.79
C LEU A 197 21.27 8.14 -7.55
N ARG A 198 21.17 8.15 -8.88
CA ARG A 198 21.89 9.12 -9.72
C ARG A 198 21.18 10.47 -9.79
N ASP A 199 21.92 11.50 -10.19
CA ASP A 199 21.33 12.79 -10.55
C ASP A 199 20.26 12.64 -11.63
N ASN A 200 19.18 13.40 -11.48
CA ASN A 200 17.95 13.31 -12.25
C ASN A 200 17.19 11.97 -12.12
N GLY A 201 17.58 11.11 -11.18
CA GLY A 201 16.89 9.84 -10.89
C GLY A 201 15.49 10.02 -10.30
N ILE A 202 14.79 8.90 -10.19
CA ILE A 202 13.40 8.83 -9.73
C ILE A 202 13.32 8.00 -8.45
N PHE A 203 12.49 8.45 -7.49
CA PHE A 203 12.16 7.70 -6.29
C PHE A 203 10.64 7.58 -6.15
N VAL A 204 10.15 6.36 -5.93
CA VAL A 204 8.73 6.07 -5.71
C VAL A 204 8.59 5.26 -4.43
N ALA A 205 7.77 5.71 -3.48
CA ALA A 205 7.55 4.95 -2.26
C ALA A 205 6.09 4.96 -1.82
N LYS A 206 5.65 3.86 -1.20
CA LYS A 206 4.39 3.81 -0.46
C LYS A 206 4.51 4.69 0.77
N ILE A 207 3.44 5.44 1.03
CA ILE A 207 3.26 6.25 2.22
C ILE A 207 1.86 6.00 2.79
N PHE A 208 1.67 6.30 4.07
CA PHE A 208 0.34 6.40 4.65
C PHE A 208 -0.02 7.88 4.78
N LYS A 209 -1.17 8.27 4.22
CA LYS A 209 -1.63 9.65 4.25
C LYS A 209 -2.16 9.99 5.64
N GLY A 210 -1.31 10.61 6.46
CA GLY A 210 -1.68 11.25 7.72
C GLY A 210 -1.82 12.77 7.61
N SER A 211 -1.90 13.45 8.76
CA SER A 211 -1.93 14.92 8.86
C SER A 211 -0.68 15.61 8.29
N ASP A 212 0.46 14.92 8.31
CA ASP A 212 1.78 15.55 8.13
C ASP A 212 2.31 15.48 6.69
N ILE A 213 1.43 15.32 5.71
CA ILE A 213 1.84 15.22 4.30
C ILE A 213 2.57 16.47 3.79
N LYS A 214 2.28 17.64 4.39
CA LYS A 214 2.95 18.91 4.09
C LYS A 214 4.43 18.87 4.49
N LEU A 215 4.72 18.38 5.70
CA LEU A 215 6.08 18.23 6.20
C LEU A 215 6.85 17.26 5.31
N LEU A 216 6.26 16.11 4.99
CA LEU A 216 6.87 15.12 4.10
C LEU A 216 7.19 15.73 2.72
N TYR A 217 6.26 16.50 2.15
CA TYR A 217 6.50 17.20 0.89
C TYR A 217 7.71 18.15 0.98
N SER A 218 7.77 19.00 2.01
CA SER A 218 8.86 19.95 2.22
C SER A 218 10.21 19.24 2.35
N GLN A 219 10.27 18.16 3.13
CA GLN A 219 11.49 17.36 3.31
C GLN A 219 11.98 16.76 1.98
N PHE A 220 11.08 16.19 1.17
CA PHE A 220 11.47 15.61 -0.13
C PHE A 220 11.85 16.66 -1.17
N LYS A 221 11.29 17.88 -1.10
CA LYS A 221 11.66 19.02 -1.98
C LYS A 221 13.08 19.57 -1.76
N LEU A 222 13.76 19.15 -0.69
CA LEU A 222 15.19 19.39 -0.49
C LEU A 222 16.05 18.52 -1.42
N PHE A 223 15.53 17.37 -1.85
CA PHE A 223 16.27 16.37 -2.62
C PHE A 223 15.78 16.21 -4.06
N PHE A 224 14.54 16.61 -4.35
CA PHE A 224 13.91 16.41 -5.66
C PHE A 224 13.26 17.70 -6.18
N ASN A 225 13.36 17.94 -7.49
CA ASN A 225 12.74 19.12 -8.09
C ASN A 225 11.22 18.98 -8.16
N GLN A 226 10.69 17.76 -8.32
CA GLN A 226 9.26 17.52 -8.43
C GLN A 226 8.84 16.40 -7.47
N VAL A 227 7.80 16.66 -6.69
CA VAL A 227 7.24 15.72 -5.71
C VAL A 227 5.74 15.70 -5.88
N TYR A 228 5.18 14.50 -6.05
CA TYR A 228 3.76 14.27 -6.27
C TYR A 228 3.24 13.21 -5.29
N PHE A 229 1.94 13.29 -4.99
CA PHE A 229 1.24 12.25 -4.27
C PHE A 229 0.14 11.67 -5.16
N MET A 230 0.09 10.34 -5.25
CA MET A 230 -0.87 9.63 -6.08
C MET A 230 -1.51 8.49 -5.30
N LYS A 231 -2.82 8.30 -5.53
CA LYS A 231 -3.54 7.09 -5.14
C LYS A 231 -3.89 6.29 -6.40
N PRO A 232 -3.20 5.18 -6.70
CA PRO A 232 -3.50 4.34 -7.85
C PRO A 232 -4.93 3.76 -7.78
N LYS A 233 -5.58 3.54 -8.92
CA LYS A 233 -6.92 2.91 -8.98
C LYS A 233 -6.96 1.51 -8.39
N SER A 234 -5.81 0.83 -8.35
CA SER A 234 -5.64 -0.51 -7.76
C SER A 234 -5.50 -0.49 -6.22
N SER A 235 -5.24 0.69 -5.64
CA SER A 235 -5.35 0.92 -4.19
C SER A 235 -6.81 0.79 -3.76
N ARG A 236 -7.06 0.20 -2.59
CA ARG A 236 -8.41 0.22 -2.02
C ARG A 236 -8.78 1.66 -1.64
N ALA A 237 -10.02 2.07 -1.91
CA ALA A 237 -10.51 3.39 -1.53
C ALA A 237 -10.45 3.61 -0.01
N SER A 238 -10.78 2.58 0.77
CA SER A 238 -10.72 2.58 2.23
C SER A 238 -9.31 2.54 2.82
N SER A 239 -8.28 2.26 2.02
CA SER A 239 -6.91 2.25 2.51
C SER A 239 -6.36 3.66 2.63
N VAL A 240 -5.61 3.94 3.69
CA VAL A 240 -4.84 5.18 3.86
C VAL A 240 -3.56 5.21 3.01
N GLU A 241 -3.30 4.16 2.22
CA GLU A 241 -2.13 4.09 1.34
C GLU A 241 -2.20 5.15 0.22
N TYR A 242 -1.07 5.81 0.03
CA TYR A 242 -0.75 6.70 -1.07
C TYR A 242 0.68 6.38 -1.54
N PHE A 243 1.08 6.95 -2.66
CA PHE A 243 2.44 6.88 -3.16
C PHE A 243 3.01 8.27 -3.30
N ILE A 244 4.24 8.46 -2.84
CA ILE A 244 5.04 9.63 -3.15
C ILE A 244 5.84 9.33 -4.43
N ILE A 245 5.81 10.25 -5.39
CA ILE A 245 6.52 10.15 -6.66
C ILE A 245 7.45 11.35 -6.73
N CYS A 246 8.73 11.08 -6.63
CA CYS A 246 9.79 12.08 -6.59
C CYS A 246 10.61 11.97 -7.88
N LEU A 247 10.59 13.03 -8.69
CA LEU A 247 11.28 13.08 -9.98
C LEU A 247 12.43 14.09 -9.90
N GLN A 248 13.44 13.85 -10.73
CA GLN A 248 14.58 14.74 -10.91
C GLN A 248 15.36 14.93 -9.59
N TYR A 249 15.95 13.84 -9.10
CA TYR A 249 16.85 13.88 -7.94
C TYR A 249 17.96 14.92 -8.16
N THR A 250 17.96 15.93 -7.30
CA THR A 250 18.90 17.06 -7.31
C THR A 250 19.15 17.44 -5.85
N PRO A 251 20.02 16.70 -5.13
CA PRO A 251 20.24 16.94 -3.71
C PRO A 251 20.85 18.33 -3.52
N LYS A 252 20.08 19.25 -2.91
CA LYS A 252 20.56 20.60 -2.55
C LYS A 252 21.53 20.56 -1.38
N ILE A 253 21.53 19.46 -0.63
CA ILE A 253 22.35 19.22 0.55
C ILE A 253 23.11 17.93 0.29
N GLN A 254 24.44 18.01 0.31
CA GLN A 254 25.28 16.83 0.25
C GLN A 254 25.41 16.26 1.66
N THR A 255 24.65 15.21 1.97
CA THR A 255 24.80 14.49 3.24
C THR A 255 25.87 13.42 3.05
N GLN A 256 27.06 13.63 3.62
CA GLN A 256 28.11 12.61 3.64
C GLN A 256 27.85 11.52 4.69
N ASP A 257 26.94 11.77 5.64
CA ASP A 257 26.68 10.87 6.76
C ASP A 257 25.26 10.30 6.75
N PHE A 258 25.14 9.07 7.26
CA PHE A 258 23.91 8.27 7.41
C PHE A 258 22.87 8.88 8.38
N HIS A 259 23.09 10.10 8.87
CA HIS A 259 22.29 10.75 9.92
C HIS A 259 21.16 11.63 9.39
N LEU A 260 20.56 11.26 8.25
CA LEU A 260 19.40 11.98 7.71
C LEU A 260 18.25 12.05 8.71
N TYR A 261 18.05 11.02 9.53
CA TYR A 261 17.01 11.02 10.56
C TYR A 261 17.22 12.14 11.58
N THR A 262 18.46 12.33 12.05
CA THR A 262 18.81 13.41 12.97
C THR A 262 18.60 14.76 12.30
N PHE A 263 19.06 14.90 11.06
CA PHE A 263 18.91 16.13 10.27
C PHE A 263 17.44 16.50 10.01
N LEU A 264 16.60 15.53 9.63
CA LEU A 264 15.17 15.77 9.42
C LEU A 264 14.44 16.12 10.71
N LYS A 265 14.85 15.53 11.85
CA LYS A 265 14.34 15.91 13.18
C LYS A 265 14.74 17.32 13.57
N GLU A 266 15.96 17.73 13.28
CA GLU A 266 16.41 19.11 13.53
C GLU A 266 15.64 20.12 12.69
N ILE A 267 15.38 19.81 11.40
CA ILE A 267 14.50 20.63 10.55
C ILE A 267 13.09 20.69 11.13
N GLU A 268 12.52 19.55 11.52
CA GLU A 268 11.16 19.50 12.08
C GLU A 268 11.06 20.33 13.37
N GLN A 269 12.08 20.28 14.24
CA GLN A 269 12.15 21.12 15.44
C GLN A 269 12.29 22.60 15.10
N ALA A 270 13.13 22.96 14.13
CA ALA A 270 13.30 24.33 13.67
C ALA A 270 12.03 24.89 13.00
N GLU A 271 11.28 24.07 12.26
CA GLU A 271 9.99 24.43 11.67
C GLU A 271 8.90 24.59 12.76
N LYS A 272 8.86 23.68 13.74
CA LYS A 272 7.96 23.82 14.91
C LYS A 272 8.24 25.09 15.71
N GLN A 273 9.51 25.49 15.84
CA GLN A 273 9.90 26.75 16.50
C GLN A 273 9.57 27.99 15.65
N LYS A 274 9.64 27.90 14.32
CA LYS A 274 9.19 28.99 13.41
C LYS A 274 7.67 29.14 13.35
N GLN A 275 6.91 28.10 13.68
CA GLN A 275 5.45 28.10 13.69
C GLN A 275 4.85 29.02 14.78
N GLU A 276 5.63 29.51 15.75
CA GLU A 276 5.18 30.52 16.73
C GLU A 276 5.40 31.98 16.27
N THR A 277 5.93 32.23 15.07
CA THR A 277 6.21 33.62 14.60
C THR A 277 5.87 33.90 13.14
N ILE A 278 5.22 32.98 12.42
CA ILE A 278 4.90 33.16 10.99
C ILE A 278 3.44 32.77 10.70
N ASP A 279 2.50 33.45 11.36
CA ASP A 279 1.07 33.32 11.09
C ASP A 279 0.51 34.43 10.18
N GLN A 280 1.35 35.22 9.50
CA GLN A 280 0.86 36.34 8.66
C GLN A 280 1.34 36.39 7.19
N GLU A 281 2.26 35.52 6.75
CA GLU A 281 2.77 35.57 5.36
C GLU A 281 2.48 34.33 4.50
N ILE A 282 2.02 33.23 5.08
CA ILE A 282 1.86 31.96 4.35
C ILE A 282 0.47 31.79 3.71
N GLU A 283 -0.53 32.60 4.07
CA GLU A 283 -1.90 32.51 3.51
C GLU A 283 -2.02 32.91 2.03
N LYS A 284 -1.03 33.61 1.45
CA LYS A 284 -1.11 34.09 0.05
C LYS A 284 -0.62 33.10 -1.01
N GLU A 285 0.12 32.05 -0.65
CA GLU A 285 0.58 31.02 -1.61
C GLU A 285 -0.08 29.63 -1.44
N GLN A 286 -0.72 29.35 -0.30
CA GLN A 286 -1.18 27.99 0.03
C GLN A 286 -2.45 27.49 -0.68
N SER A 287 -3.06 28.26 -1.60
CA SER A 287 -4.13 27.74 -2.48
C SER A 287 -3.60 27.18 -3.82
N LYS A 288 -2.28 27.22 -4.05
CA LYS A 288 -1.67 26.82 -5.32
C LYS A 288 -0.70 25.64 -5.14
N TYR A 289 -1.16 24.48 -5.62
CA TYR A 289 -0.37 23.32 -6.07
C TYR A 289 0.18 22.33 -5.03
N TYR A 290 -0.71 21.63 -4.32
CA TYR A 290 -0.49 20.19 -4.15
C TYR A 290 -1.14 19.50 -5.34
N LYS A 291 -0.33 18.99 -6.28
CA LYS A 291 -0.88 18.23 -7.41
C LYS A 291 -1.16 16.79 -6.96
N PHE A 292 -2.27 16.60 -6.25
CA PHE A 292 -2.85 15.28 -6.09
C PHE A 292 -3.35 14.82 -7.45
N ILE A 293 -2.76 13.77 -7.98
CA ILE A 293 -3.22 13.16 -9.22
C ILE A 293 -4.10 11.98 -8.84
N THR A 294 -5.41 12.17 -8.97
CA THR A 294 -6.35 11.06 -9.06
C THR A 294 -6.40 10.65 -10.53
N CYS A 295 -6.21 9.37 -10.80
CA CYS A 295 -6.48 8.84 -12.14
C CYS A 295 -7.86 8.23 -12.08
N GLY A 296 -8.80 8.76 -12.86
CA GLY A 296 -10.19 8.34 -13.00
C GLY A 296 -10.75 8.99 -14.26
N ASP A 297 -11.39 8.20 -15.12
CA ASP A 297 -12.32 8.77 -16.08
C ASP A 297 -13.60 9.11 -15.30
N LEU A 298 -14.25 10.23 -15.60
CA LEU A 298 -15.52 10.66 -14.99
C LEU A 298 -16.69 9.69 -15.30
N SER A 299 -16.42 8.56 -15.96
CA SER A 299 -17.37 7.52 -16.32
C SER A 299 -17.56 6.42 -15.27
N GLY A 300 -16.82 6.44 -14.17
CA GLY A 300 -17.02 5.51 -13.05
C GLY A 300 -18.09 6.03 -12.09
N PHE A 301 -19.29 5.44 -12.14
CA PHE A 301 -20.40 5.67 -11.20
C PHE A 301 -19.92 5.87 -9.76
N ASP A 302 -20.07 7.08 -9.26
CA ASP A 302 -20.12 7.37 -7.82
C ASP A 302 -21.44 6.78 -7.31
N GLU A 303 -21.38 5.67 -6.57
CA GLU A 303 -22.51 5.24 -5.74
C GLU A 303 -22.43 5.99 -4.40
N ASN A 304 -23.52 6.71 -4.12
CA ASN A 304 -23.81 7.51 -2.93
C ASN A 304 -23.61 6.77 -1.60
#